data_AF-A0A3N4EEF7-F1
#
_entry.id   AF-A0A3N4EEF7-F1
#
_cell.length_a   1.000
_cell.length_b   1.000
_cell.length_c   1.000
_cell.angle_alpha   90.00
_cell.angle_beta   90.00
_cell.angle_gamma   90.00
#
_symmetry.space_group_name_H-M   'P 1'
#
loop_
_entity.id
_entity.type
_entity.pdbx_description
1 polymer ?
#
loop_
_entity_poly.entity_id
_entity_poly.type
_entity_poly.pdbx_seq_one_letter_code
_entity_poly.pdbx_strand_id
1 'polypeptide(L)' 'MRKLLSRYFSDQDIAYIFSLLQPWAGDYEGISAWLEKPIPAFGYITAIDVCERGLSKDFTVYLAGINSGGFA' A
#
# COMPACT_ATOMS: atom_id res chain seq x y z
N MET A 1 11.43 4.76 -0.99
CA MET A 1 10.12 4.12 -1.19
C MET A 1 10.05 3.14 -2.36
N ARG A 2 10.11 3.59 -3.63
CA ARG A 2 9.99 2.70 -4.82
C ARG A 2 10.92 1.47 -4.82
N LYS A 3 12.20 1.65 -4.45
CA LYS A 3 13.21 0.58 -4.36
C LYS A 3 12.90 -0.47 -3.28
N LEU A 4 12.03 -0.13 -2.32
CA LEU A 4 11.66 -0.99 -1.20
C LEU A 4 10.45 -1.84 -1.58
N LEU A 5 9.43 -1.22 -2.19
CA LEU A 5 8.31 -1.93 -2.80
C LEU A 5 8.74 -2.89 -3.92
N SER A 6 9.77 -2.55 -4.70
CA SER A 6 10.31 -3.42 -5.75
C SER A 6 10.93 -4.73 -5.25
N ARG A 7 11.05 -4.92 -3.93
CA ARG A 7 11.41 -6.21 -3.33
C ARG A 7 10.23 -7.17 -3.22
N TYR A 8 9.00 -6.63 -3.21
CA TYR A 8 7.77 -7.38 -2.94
C TYR A 8 6.77 -7.33 -4.10
N PHE A 9 6.93 -6.37 -5.01
CA PHE A 9 6.01 -6.04 -6.09
C PHE A 9 6.74 -5.86 -7.42
N SER A 10 6.11 -6.23 -8.53
CA SER A 10 6.60 -5.89 -9.87
C SER A 10 6.44 -4.39 -10.14
N ASP A 11 7.11 -3.85 -11.17
CA ASP A 11 6.89 -2.45 -11.57
C ASP A 11 5.42 -2.16 -11.93
N GLN A 12 4.70 -3.15 -12.48
CA GLN A 12 3.28 -3.04 -12.79
C GLN A 12 2.43 -2.98 -11.52
N ASP A 13 2.73 -3.81 -10.52
CA ASP A 13 2.05 -3.78 -9.22
C ASP A 13 2.31 -2.47 -8.48
N ILE A 14 3.54 -1.94 -8.55
CA ILE A 14 3.87 -0.64 -7.97
C ILE A 14 3.07 0.46 -8.64
N ALA A 15 3.00 0.48 -9.98
CA ALA A 15 2.19 1.46 -10.70
C ALA A 15 0.70 1.38 -10.31
N TYR A 16 0.19 0.16 -10.12
CA TYR A 16 -1.17 -0.07 -9.65
C TYR A 16 -1.40 0.41 -8.21
N ILE A 17 -0.50 0.11 -7.27
CA ILE A 17 -0.58 0.60 -5.89
C ILE A 17 -0.59 2.13 -5.86
N PHE A 18 0.25 2.76 -6.68
CA PHE A 18 0.29 4.22 -6.80
C PHE A 18 -1.03 4.78 -7.33
N SER A 19 -1.63 4.15 -8.35
CA SER A 19 -2.91 4.61 -8.88
C SER A 19 -4.07 4.46 -7.89
N LEU A 20 -4.03 3.45 -7.02
CA LEU A 20 -5.02 3.27 -5.94
C LEU A 20 -4.88 4.34 -4.84
N LEU A 21 -3.66 4.72 -4.49
CA LEU A 21 -3.40 5.67 -3.39
C LEU A 21 -3.47 7.13 -3.83
N GLN A 22 -3.19 7.43 -5.10
CA GLN A 22 -3.13 8.80 -5.61
C GLN A 22 -4.39 9.65 -5.31
N PRO A 23 -5.64 9.14 -5.43
CA PRO A 23 -6.83 9.94 -5.12
C PRO A 23 -6.93 10.35 -3.63
N TRP A 24 -6.25 9.63 -2.74
CA TRP A 24 -6.32 9.80 -1.28
C TRP A 24 -5.14 10.60 -0.76
N ALA A 25 -3.96 10.36 -1.34
CA ALA A 25 -2.71 10.94 -0.87
C ALA A 25 -2.27 12.17 -1.69
N GLY A 26 -2.89 12.42 -2.85
CA GLY A 26 -2.66 13.57 -3.71
C GLY A 26 -1.44 13.41 -4.62
N ASP A 27 -0.26 13.24 -4.04
CA ASP A 27 1.01 13.18 -4.76
C ASP A 27 1.94 12.07 -4.25
N TYR A 28 3.14 11.99 -4.85
CA TYR A 28 4.13 10.97 -4.50
C TYR A 28 4.62 11.08 -3.04
N GLU A 29 4.71 12.28 -2.49
CA GLU A 29 5.12 12.50 -1.10
C GLU A 29 4.03 12.03 -0.14
N GLY A 30 2.76 12.36 -0.44
CA GLY A 30 1.61 11.86 0.28
C GLY A 30 1.48 10.34 0.24
N ILE A 31 1.72 9.71 -0.92
CA ILE A 31 1.73 8.24 -1.05
C ILE A 31 2.83 7.64 -0.18
N SER A 32 4.02 8.25 -0.20
CA SER A 32 5.14 7.79 0.64
C SER A 32 4.78 7.92 2.12
N ALA A 33 4.22 9.05 2.54
CA ALA A 33 3.76 9.25 3.91
C ALA A 33 2.64 8.27 4.32
N TRP A 34 1.76 7.88 3.40
CA TRP A 34 0.72 6.89 3.66
C TRP A 34 1.30 5.50 3.94
N LEU A 35 2.31 5.08 3.16
CA LEU A 35 2.96 3.77 3.29
C LEU A 35 3.71 3.61 4.62
N GLU A 36 4.13 4.72 5.23
CA GLU A 36 4.80 4.77 6.52
C GLU A 36 3.80 4.81 7.70
N LYS A 37 2.51 5.02 7.45
CA LYS A 37 1.49 5.03 8.50
C LYS A 37 1.12 3.61 8.93
N PRO A 38 0.83 3.40 10.23
CA PRO A 38 0.24 2.16 10.71
C PRO A 38 -1.10 1.88 10.02
N ILE A 39 -1.28 0.65 9.54
CA ILE A 39 -2.52 0.19 8.92
C ILE A 39 -3.30 -0.63 9.96
N PRO A 40 -4.45 -0.13 10.47
CA PRO A 40 -5.21 -0.83 11.51
C PRO A 40 -5.63 -2.25 11.14
N ALA A 41 -6.02 -2.47 9.88
CA ALA A 41 -6.42 -3.79 9.36
C ALA A 41 -5.33 -4.87 9.46
N PHE A 42 -4.06 -4.47 9.57
CA PHE A 42 -2.92 -5.38 9.73
C PHE A 42 -2.33 -5.36 11.15
N GLY A 43 -3.08 -4.85 12.13
CA GLY A 43 -2.63 -4.77 13.53
C GLY A 43 -1.68 -3.61 13.78
N TYR A 44 -1.94 -2.46 13.15
CA TYR A 44 -1.18 -1.22 13.34
C TYR A 44 0.31 -1.30 12.96
N ILE A 45 0.60 -2.01 11.87
CA ILE A 45 1.94 -2.09 11.27
C ILE A 45 1.97 -1.36 9.93
N THR A 46 3.16 -0.99 9.45
CA THR A 46 3.33 -0.23 8.20
C THR A 46 3.15 -1.13 6.97
N ALA A 47 2.98 -0.53 5.78
CA ALA A 47 2.91 -1.30 4.53
C ALA A 47 4.14 -2.17 4.29
N ILE A 48 5.32 -1.71 4.74
CA ILE A 48 6.58 -2.47 4.64
C ILE A 48 6.53 -3.69 5.55
N ASP A 49 6.10 -3.52 6.81
CA ASP A 49 5.98 -4.62 7.76
C ASP A 49 5.01 -5.70 7.27
N VAL A 50 3.91 -5.29 6.63
CA VAL A 50 2.94 -6.22 6.00
C VAL A 50 3.65 -7.05 4.92
N CYS A 51 4.46 -6.40 4.07
CA CYS A 51 5.20 -7.07 3.02
C CYS A 51 6.30 -8.00 3.57
N GLU A 52 7.00 -7.59 4.62
CA GLU A 52 8.01 -8.42 5.31
C GLU A 52 7.40 -9.69 5.94
N ARG A 53 6.13 -9.63 6.33
CA ARG A 53 5.37 -10.80 6.83
C ARG A 53 4.85 -11.71 5.72
N GLY A 54 5.16 -11.42 4.45
CA GLY A 54 4.68 -12.20 3.30
C GLY A 54 3.22 -11.93 2.92
N LEU A 55 2.62 -10.87 3.47
CA LEU A 55 1.21 -10.50 3.25
C LEU A 55 1.06 -9.45 2.13
N SER A 56 2.02 -9.37 1.20
CA SER A 56 2.03 -8.37 0.12
C SER A 56 0.80 -8.46 -0.78
N LYS A 57 0.29 -9.67 -1.04
CA LYS A 57 -0.95 -9.88 -1.79
C LYS A 57 -2.17 -9.36 -1.05
N ASP A 58 -2.27 -9.63 0.25
CA ASP A 58 -3.37 -9.16 1.09
C ASP A 58 -3.37 -7.63 1.19
N PHE A 59 -2.18 -7.02 1.24
CA PHE A 59 -2.02 -5.57 1.16
C PHE A 59 -2.62 -4.98 -0.12
N THR A 60 -2.34 -5.58 -1.28
CA THR A 60 -2.92 -5.11 -2.56
C THR A 60 -4.44 -5.28 -2.58
N VAL A 61 -4.97 -6.40 -2.06
CA VAL A 61 -6.42 -6.63 -1.94
C VAL A 61 -7.06 -5.61 -1.01
N TYR A 62 -6.44 -5.32 0.12
CA TYR A 62 -6.87 -4.28 1.06
C TYR A 62 -6.96 -2.91 0.37
N LEU A 63 -5.90 -2.51 -0.37
CA LEU A 63 -5.88 -1.24 -1.11
C LEU A 63 -6.99 -1.17 -2.16
N ALA A 64 -7.26 -2.26 -2.88
CA ALA A 64 -8.35 -2.32 -3.85
C ALA A 64 -9.74 -2.22 -3.16
N GLY A 65 -9.88 -2.82 -1.98
CA GLY A 65 -11.09 -2.78 -1.17
C GLY A 65 -11.42 -1.36 -0.69
N ILE A 66 -10.46 -0.67 -0.09
CA ILE A 66 -10.66 0.72 0.38
C ILE A 66 -10.96 1.66 -0.80
N ASN A 67 -10.28 1.49 -1.94
CA ASN A 67 -10.51 2.34 -3.12
C ASN A 67 -11.90 2.15 -3.73
N SER A 68 -12.52 0.98 -3.51
CA SER A 68 -13.88 0.67 -3.99
C SER A 68 -14.97 1.16 -3.02
N GLY A 69 -14.61 1.91 -1.97
CA GLY A 69 -15.52 2.33 -0.90
C GLY A 69 -15.88 1.20 0.07
N GLY A 70 -15.13 0.10 0.06
CA GLY A 70 -15.25 -0.96 1.05
C GLY A 70 -14.75 -0.45 2.40
N PHE A 71 -15.64 -0.43 3.40
CA PHE A 71 -15.23 -0.35 4.79
C PHE A 71 -14.46 -1.64 5.11
N ALA A 72 -13.15 -1.51 5.33
CA ALA A 72 -12.31 -2.56 5.91
C ALA A 72 -12.28 -2.40 7.44
#